data_AF-A0A2E9D4U4-F1
#
_entry.id   AF-A0A2E9D4U4-F1
#
_cell.length_a   1.000
_cell.length_b   1.000
_cell.length_c   1.000
_cell.angle_alpha   90.00
_cell.angle_beta   90.00
_cell.angle_gamma   90.00
#
_symmetry.space_group_name_H-M   'P 1'
#
loop_
_entity.id
_entity.type
_entity.pdbx_description
1 polymer ?
#
loop_
_entity_poly.entity_id
_entity_poly.type
_entity_poly.pdbx_seq_one_letter_code
_entity_poly.pdbx_strand_id
1 'polypeptide(L)'
;MKILVVYAHPEANSYNGTLLAATRETLAAEGHELVVSDLYAQGFNAVAGPHDVTGRADKDRFSLGVEQMHAAQTNGFAADVQAELDKLMAADVLILQFPMWWFSMPAIMKGWIDRIFACGVAYEHGRTWKKGVFAGRRAMIAITVSAPAEAFLPDGKNGDMERVLWPVHAGVLGLCGYSVLPPFVAHGIPFCGEEAMAAQLETYRDRLRSLESTEPLFFHMGDDLDEHRLRSDVEPRTPGQHRGPRYHMAEPH
;
A
#
# COMPACT_ATOMS: atom_id res chain seq x y z
N MET A 1 -3.64 -19.48 -1.38
CA MET A 1 -2.74 -18.39 -1.81
C MET A 1 -1.72 -18.12 -0.72
N LYS A 2 -0.59 -17.52 -1.08
CA LYS A 2 0.37 -16.94 -0.14
C LYS A 2 0.06 -15.47 0.07
N ILE A 3 -0.18 -15.09 1.31
CA ILE A 3 -0.60 -13.74 1.69
C ILE A 3 0.47 -13.14 2.59
N LEU A 4 0.96 -11.96 2.23
CA LEU A 4 1.84 -11.15 3.07
C LEU A 4 1.03 -10.03 3.72
N VAL A 5 1.00 -10.00 5.05
CA VAL A 5 0.51 -8.84 5.80
C VAL A 5 1.70 -8.05 6.32
N VAL A 6 1.82 -6.79 5.91
CA VAL A 6 2.76 -5.84 6.49
C VAL A 6 1.99 -5.01 7.50
N TYR A 7 2.35 -5.18 8.78
CA TYR A 7 1.62 -4.64 9.92
C TYR A 7 2.44 -3.55 10.61
N ALA A 8 1.82 -2.39 10.86
CA ALA A 8 2.46 -1.28 11.54
C ALA A 8 1.59 -0.75 12.70
N HIS A 9 1.78 -1.30 13.89
CA HIS A 9 1.28 -0.69 15.13
C HIS A 9 2.20 -1.03 16.32
N PRO A 10 2.52 -0.08 17.22
CA PRO A 10 3.43 -0.33 18.35
C PRO A 10 2.79 -1.12 19.50
N GLU A 11 1.47 -1.09 19.62
CA GLU A 11 0.72 -1.76 20.69
C GLU A 11 -0.03 -2.98 20.15
N ALA A 12 0.30 -4.16 20.70
CA ALA A 12 -0.26 -5.45 20.29
C ALA A 12 -1.74 -5.61 20.71
N ASN A 13 -2.16 -4.97 21.81
CA ASN A 13 -3.55 -5.01 22.27
C ASN A 13 -4.42 -3.89 21.67
N SER A 14 -3.95 -3.22 20.62
CA SER A 14 -4.73 -2.23 19.90
C SER A 14 -5.80 -2.90 19.03
N TYR A 15 -6.77 -2.11 18.55
CA TYR A 15 -7.73 -2.61 17.55
C TYR A 15 -7.03 -3.06 16.25
N ASN A 16 -5.89 -2.48 15.88
CA ASN A 16 -5.06 -3.00 14.78
C ASN A 16 -4.52 -4.40 15.11
N GLY A 17 -4.10 -4.65 16.35
CA GLY A 17 -3.73 -5.98 16.81
C GLY A 17 -4.88 -6.98 16.73
N THR A 18 -6.09 -6.56 17.12
CA THR A 18 -7.33 -7.35 16.96
C THR A 18 -7.59 -7.70 15.49
N LEU A 19 -7.46 -6.75 14.57
CA LEU A 19 -7.57 -7.01 13.14
C LEU A 19 -6.50 -8.03 12.68
N LEU A 20 -5.24 -7.90 13.12
CA LEU A 20 -4.18 -8.84 12.75
C LEU A 20 -4.49 -10.27 13.26
N ALA A 21 -5.01 -10.40 14.48
CA ALA A 21 -5.44 -11.69 15.02
C ALA A 21 -6.57 -12.30 14.18
N ALA A 22 -7.58 -11.51 13.83
CA ALA A 22 -8.66 -11.95 12.94
C ALA A 22 -8.16 -12.35 11.55
N THR A 23 -7.13 -11.68 11.03
CA THR A 23 -6.46 -12.07 9.77
C THR A 23 -5.84 -13.44 9.87
N ARG A 24 -5.12 -13.73 10.95
CA ARG A 24 -4.51 -15.05 11.19
C ARG A 24 -5.57 -16.15 11.23
N GLU A 25 -6.63 -15.94 12.01
CA GLU A 25 -7.72 -16.91 12.15
C GLU A 25 -8.45 -17.15 10.83
N THR A 26 -8.86 -16.08 10.16
CA THR A 26 -9.71 -16.16 8.96
C THR A 26 -8.96 -16.78 7.80
N LEU A 27 -7.72 -16.32 7.52
CA LEU A 27 -6.95 -16.84 6.39
C LEU A 27 -6.47 -18.28 6.62
N ALA A 28 -6.22 -18.67 7.88
CA ALA A 28 -5.93 -20.07 8.21
C ALA A 28 -7.16 -20.98 7.96
N ALA A 29 -8.37 -20.51 8.31
CA ALA A 29 -9.61 -21.24 8.05
C ALA A 29 -9.90 -21.40 6.55
N GLU A 30 -9.54 -20.41 5.73
CA GLU A 30 -9.62 -20.46 4.25
C GLU A 30 -8.46 -21.25 3.59
N GLY A 31 -7.57 -21.87 4.39
CA GLY A 31 -6.46 -22.69 3.88
C GLY A 31 -5.37 -21.89 3.16
N HIS A 32 -5.23 -20.60 3.46
CA HIS A 32 -4.18 -19.75 2.89
C HIS A 32 -2.90 -19.80 3.73
N GLU A 33 -1.74 -19.62 3.08
CA GLU A 33 -0.45 -19.47 3.75
C GLU A 33 -0.27 -17.98 4.10
N LEU A 34 -0.22 -17.67 5.40
CA LEU A 34 -0.03 -16.29 5.87
C LEU A 34 1.41 -16.07 6.35
N VAL A 35 2.05 -15.05 5.79
CA VAL A 35 3.30 -14.47 6.29
C VAL A 35 3.01 -13.08 6.84
N VAL A 36 3.60 -12.76 7.99
CA VAL A 36 3.43 -11.44 8.62
C VAL A 36 4.78 -10.76 8.81
N SER A 37 4.86 -9.52 8.38
CA SER A 37 5.93 -8.59 8.73
C SER A 37 5.39 -7.55 9.71
N ASP A 38 5.54 -7.84 11.00
CA ASP A 38 5.26 -6.89 12.08
C ASP A 38 6.45 -5.93 12.23
N LEU A 39 6.32 -4.74 11.66
CA LEU A 39 7.44 -3.80 11.54
C LEU A 39 7.93 -3.32 12.91
N TYR A 40 7.03 -3.17 13.89
CA TYR A 40 7.40 -2.75 15.24
C TYR A 40 8.06 -3.89 16.02
N ALA A 41 7.51 -5.10 15.96
CA ALA A 41 8.12 -6.26 16.62
C ALA A 41 9.49 -6.63 16.03
N GLN A 42 9.70 -6.39 14.73
CA GLN A 42 10.99 -6.56 14.06
C GLN A 42 12.01 -5.47 14.42
N GLY A 43 11.59 -4.34 14.99
CA GLY A 43 12.45 -3.16 15.10
C GLY A 43 12.91 -2.65 13.73
N PHE A 44 12.02 -2.69 12.72
CA PHE A 44 12.37 -2.39 11.33
C PHE A 44 12.95 -0.98 11.20
N ASN A 45 14.15 -0.87 10.61
CA ASN A 45 14.74 0.42 10.33
C ASN A 45 14.00 1.09 9.15
N ALA A 46 13.30 2.20 9.43
CA ALA A 46 12.52 2.91 8.43
C ALA A 46 13.35 3.82 7.51
N VAL A 47 14.61 4.08 7.84
CA VAL A 47 15.43 5.05 7.13
C VAL A 47 16.21 4.33 6.03
N ALA A 48 15.87 4.59 4.76
CA ALA A 48 16.65 4.08 3.64
C ALA A 48 18.06 4.72 3.60
N GLY A 49 19.08 3.96 3.21
CA GLY A 49 20.44 4.48 3.13
C GLY A 49 21.51 3.46 2.73
N PRO A 50 22.80 3.83 2.81
CA PRO A 50 23.91 2.96 2.39
C PRO A 50 23.97 1.60 3.09
N HIS A 51 23.33 1.46 4.25
CA HIS A 51 23.27 0.19 4.99
C HIS A 51 22.30 -0.82 4.37
N ASP A 52 21.48 -0.42 3.39
CA ASP A 52 20.55 -1.31 2.67
C ASP A 52 21.24 -2.22 1.66
N VAL A 53 22.51 -1.96 1.35
CA VAL A 53 23.28 -2.68 0.33
C VAL A 53 24.63 -3.13 0.88
N THR A 54 25.11 -4.29 0.42
CA THR A 54 26.40 -4.88 0.82
C THR A 54 27.56 -4.43 -0.07
N GLY A 55 27.26 -3.83 -1.22
CA GLY A 55 28.21 -3.24 -2.15
C GLY A 55 27.63 -2.00 -2.83
N ARG A 56 28.50 -1.09 -3.28
CA ARG A 56 28.09 0.12 -4.00
C ARG A 56 28.51 0.10 -5.46
N ALA A 57 27.62 0.54 -6.35
CA ALA A 57 27.93 0.87 -7.74
C ALA A 57 28.83 2.10 -7.83
N ASP A 58 28.54 3.14 -7.04
CA ASP A 58 29.34 4.36 -6.95
C ASP A 58 29.92 4.50 -5.53
N LYS A 59 31.26 4.43 -5.42
CA LYS A 59 31.94 4.52 -4.13
C LYS A 59 31.95 5.94 -3.56
N ASP A 60 31.83 6.95 -4.40
CA ASP A 60 32.03 8.35 -4.08
C ASP A 60 30.70 9.10 -3.87
N ARG A 61 29.60 8.61 -4.44
CA ARG A 61 28.27 9.23 -4.28
C ARG A 61 27.15 8.20 -4.13
N PHE A 62 26.47 8.23 -2.99
CA PHE A 62 25.26 7.42 -2.78
C PHE A 62 24.06 7.99 -3.56
N SER A 63 23.44 7.15 -4.38
CA SER A 63 22.14 7.43 -5.00
C SER A 63 21.22 6.23 -4.79
N LEU A 64 20.19 6.39 -3.95
CA LEU A 64 19.35 5.27 -3.51
C LEU A 64 18.84 4.40 -4.66
N GLY A 65 18.27 4.99 -5.70
CA GLY A 65 17.73 4.24 -6.84
C GLY A 65 18.79 3.51 -7.66
N VAL A 66 20.00 4.08 -7.81
CA VAL A 66 21.13 3.44 -8.52
C VAL A 66 21.65 2.26 -7.70
N GLU A 67 21.82 2.45 -6.39
CA GLU A 67 22.34 1.40 -5.50
C GLU A 67 21.33 0.26 -5.34
N GLN A 68 20.03 0.55 -5.27
CA GLN A 68 18.98 -0.47 -5.29
C GLN A 68 19.01 -1.30 -6.58
N MET A 69 19.12 -0.65 -7.74
CA MET A 69 19.23 -1.34 -9.04
C MET A 69 20.47 -2.24 -9.09
N HIS A 70 21.62 -1.73 -8.60
CA HIS A 70 22.86 -2.51 -8.54
C HIS A 70 22.73 -3.72 -7.60
N ALA A 71 22.15 -3.54 -6.42
CA ALA A 71 21.90 -4.61 -5.46
C ALA A 71 20.95 -5.67 -6.05
N ALA A 72 19.92 -5.27 -6.80
CA ALA A 72 19.03 -6.20 -7.49
C ALA A 72 19.77 -7.06 -8.53
N GLN A 73 20.75 -6.51 -9.23
CA GLN A 73 21.53 -7.21 -10.25
C GLN A 73 22.63 -8.11 -9.66
N THR A 74 23.15 -7.77 -8.49
CA THR A 74 24.30 -8.45 -7.87
C THR A 74 23.93 -9.30 -6.65
N ASN A 75 22.63 -9.37 -6.32
CA ASN A 75 22.14 -9.98 -5.08
C ASN A 75 22.79 -9.35 -3.83
N GLY A 76 22.89 -8.02 -3.85
CA GLY A 76 23.67 -7.19 -2.93
C GLY A 76 22.85 -6.44 -1.88
N PHE A 77 21.62 -6.87 -1.57
CA PHE A 77 20.83 -6.25 -0.50
C PHE A 77 21.30 -6.71 0.89
N ALA A 78 21.14 -5.84 1.89
CA ALA A 78 21.32 -6.21 3.29
C ALA A 78 20.30 -7.28 3.71
N ALA A 79 20.65 -8.07 4.72
CA ALA A 79 19.88 -9.28 5.07
C ALA A 79 18.43 -8.97 5.50
N ASP A 80 18.19 -7.87 6.21
CA ASP A 80 16.86 -7.45 6.61
C ASP A 80 16.02 -7.00 5.41
N VAL A 81 16.61 -6.26 4.47
CA VAL A 81 15.98 -5.87 3.20
C VAL A 81 15.66 -7.10 2.36
N GLN A 82 16.63 -7.99 2.16
CA GLN A 82 16.45 -9.21 1.36
C GLN A 82 15.35 -10.10 1.94
N ALA A 83 15.28 -10.27 3.26
CA ALA A 83 14.24 -11.07 3.90
C ALA A 83 12.82 -10.53 3.63
N GLU A 84 12.63 -9.21 3.57
CA GLU A 84 11.34 -8.61 3.24
C GLU A 84 11.03 -8.66 1.74
N LEU A 85 12.05 -8.48 0.89
CA LEU A 85 11.94 -8.68 -0.56
C LEU A 85 11.48 -10.10 -0.89
N ASP A 86 12.05 -11.12 -0.27
CA ASP A 86 11.68 -12.52 -0.49
C ASP A 86 10.21 -12.78 -0.16
N LYS A 87 9.71 -12.20 0.94
CA LYS A 87 8.29 -12.29 1.33
C LYS A 87 7.39 -11.61 0.30
N LEU A 88 7.76 -10.39 -0.10
CA LEU A 88 7.00 -9.61 -1.09
C LEU A 88 6.95 -10.36 -2.43
N MET A 89 8.08 -10.91 -2.88
CA MET A 89 8.19 -11.64 -4.14
C MET A 89 7.49 -12.99 -4.11
N ALA A 90 7.31 -13.61 -2.95
CA ALA A 90 6.57 -14.85 -2.81
C ALA A 90 5.04 -14.67 -2.67
N ALA A 91 4.56 -13.49 -2.30
CA ALA A 91 3.14 -13.26 -2.01
C ALA A 91 2.27 -13.10 -3.27
N ASP A 92 1.12 -13.78 -3.28
CA ASP A 92 0.04 -13.59 -4.25
C ASP A 92 -0.82 -12.37 -3.88
N VAL A 93 -0.94 -12.10 -2.57
CA VAL A 93 -1.72 -10.98 -2.03
C VAL A 93 -0.88 -10.22 -1.00
N LEU A 94 -0.82 -8.89 -1.14
CA LEU A 94 -0.23 -7.98 -0.16
C LEU A 94 -1.33 -7.25 0.62
N ILE A 95 -1.28 -7.27 1.95
CA ILE A 95 -2.14 -6.45 2.80
C ILE A 95 -1.26 -5.48 3.59
N LEU A 96 -1.48 -4.18 3.39
CA LEU A 96 -0.87 -3.13 4.20
C LEU A 96 -1.84 -2.76 5.33
N GLN A 97 -1.49 -3.12 6.57
CA GLN A 97 -2.34 -2.93 7.74
C GLN A 97 -1.76 -1.91 8.71
N PHE A 98 -2.46 -0.79 8.93
CA PHE A 98 -1.96 0.32 9.74
C PHE A 98 -3.04 1.30 10.21
N PRO A 99 -2.82 2.03 11.32
CA PRO A 99 -3.63 3.20 11.63
C PRO A 99 -3.28 4.35 10.69
N MET A 100 -4.29 5.09 10.20
CA MET A 100 -4.02 6.32 9.45
C MET A 100 -3.43 7.37 10.40
N TRP A 101 -2.19 7.79 10.13
CA TRP A 101 -1.52 8.87 10.84
C TRP A 101 -1.24 10.00 9.88
N TRP A 102 -1.73 11.21 10.21
CA TRP A 102 -1.58 12.39 9.35
C TRP A 102 -2.00 12.16 7.90
N PHE A 103 -3.18 11.57 7.70
CA PHE A 103 -3.74 11.27 6.37
C PHE A 103 -2.85 10.34 5.52
N SER A 104 -1.99 9.55 6.15
CA SER A 104 -1.07 8.65 5.49
C SER A 104 -0.76 7.43 6.36
N MET A 105 0.15 6.59 5.89
CA MET A 105 0.71 5.48 6.64
C MET A 105 1.69 5.95 7.74
N PRO A 106 1.87 5.18 8.83
CA PRO A 106 2.93 5.41 9.80
C PRO A 106 4.31 5.47 9.12
N ALA A 107 5.21 6.29 9.66
CA ALA A 107 6.55 6.47 9.09
C ALA A 107 7.31 5.14 8.93
N ILE A 108 7.14 4.17 9.84
CA ILE A 108 7.77 2.86 9.73
C ILE A 108 7.28 2.06 8.52
N MET A 109 6.00 2.17 8.17
CA MET A 109 5.46 1.55 6.97
C MET A 109 5.94 2.27 5.71
N LYS A 110 5.99 3.62 5.73
CA LYS A 110 6.55 4.38 4.60
C LYS A 110 8.01 4.01 4.36
N GLY A 111 8.80 3.84 5.41
CA GLY A 111 10.17 3.37 5.33
C GLY A 111 10.29 1.95 4.78
N TRP A 112 9.38 1.05 5.16
CA TRP A 112 9.31 -0.28 4.55
C TRP A 112 9.01 -0.20 3.06
N ILE A 113 8.08 0.66 2.63
CA ILE A 113 7.84 0.90 1.20
C ILE A 113 9.11 1.42 0.52
N ASP A 114 9.79 2.43 1.08
CA ASP A 114 10.99 3.03 0.46
C ASP A 114 12.17 2.05 0.31
N ARG A 115 12.33 1.14 1.27
CA ARG A 115 13.42 0.15 1.29
C ARG A 115 13.09 -1.10 0.45
N ILE A 116 11.84 -1.56 0.46
CA ILE A 116 11.43 -2.85 -0.11
C ILE A 116 10.80 -2.71 -1.50
N PHE A 117 10.14 -1.59 -1.82
CA PHE A 117 9.71 -1.29 -3.19
C PHE A 117 10.90 -0.74 -4.00
N ALA A 118 11.99 -1.49 -4.01
CA ALA A 118 13.28 -1.07 -4.54
C ALA A 118 13.29 -1.03 -6.08
N CYS A 119 14.00 -0.04 -6.64
CA CYS A 119 14.24 0.05 -8.08
C CYS A 119 14.99 -1.21 -8.58
N GLY A 120 14.55 -1.78 -9.71
CA GLY A 120 15.09 -3.04 -10.25
C GLY A 120 14.48 -4.30 -9.63
N VAL A 121 13.70 -4.16 -8.54
CA VAL A 121 12.94 -5.26 -7.92
C VAL A 121 11.44 -5.08 -8.08
N ALA A 122 10.85 -4.03 -7.47
CA ALA A 122 9.40 -3.80 -7.48
C ALA A 122 8.93 -3.00 -8.70
N TYR A 123 9.80 -2.13 -9.23
CA TYR A 123 9.55 -1.34 -10.43
C TYR A 123 10.85 -1.01 -11.15
N GLU A 124 10.77 -0.77 -12.45
CA GLU A 124 11.84 -0.18 -13.26
C GLU A 124 11.27 0.37 -14.58
N HIS A 125 12.13 0.98 -15.40
CA HIS A 125 11.72 1.47 -16.71
C HIS A 125 11.10 0.35 -17.58
N GLY A 126 9.89 0.59 -18.09
CA GLY A 126 9.15 -0.37 -18.90
C GLY A 126 8.41 -1.47 -18.12
N ARG A 127 8.66 -1.63 -16.81
CA ARG A 127 7.97 -2.57 -15.91
C ARG A 127 7.17 -1.83 -14.83
N THR A 128 6.20 -1.02 -15.28
CA THR A 128 5.27 -0.29 -14.41
C THR A 128 3.82 -0.46 -14.88
N TRP A 129 2.88 -0.12 -14.01
CA TRP A 129 1.44 -0.16 -14.27
C TRP A 129 1.00 -1.55 -14.77
N LYS A 130 0.30 -1.65 -15.90
CA LYS A 130 -0.14 -2.94 -16.49
C LYS A 130 1.00 -3.93 -16.74
N LYS A 131 2.25 -3.45 -16.88
CA LYS A 131 3.45 -4.28 -17.07
C LYS A 131 4.32 -4.37 -15.80
N GLY A 132 3.77 -3.94 -14.67
CA GLY A 132 4.46 -3.96 -13.38
C GLY A 132 4.85 -5.37 -12.93
N VAL A 133 5.84 -5.45 -12.06
CA VAL A 133 6.42 -6.71 -11.58
C VAL A 133 5.38 -7.60 -10.88
N PHE A 134 4.39 -6.99 -10.24
CA PHE A 134 3.34 -7.69 -9.51
C PHE A 134 2.05 -7.88 -10.32
N ALA A 135 2.12 -7.79 -11.65
CA ALA A 135 0.97 -8.11 -12.52
C ALA A 135 0.40 -9.51 -12.20
N GLY A 136 -0.91 -9.59 -12.04
CA GLY A 136 -1.63 -10.81 -11.65
C GLY A 136 -1.73 -11.04 -10.13
N ARG A 137 -1.04 -10.24 -9.31
CA ARG A 137 -1.14 -10.28 -7.84
C ARG A 137 -2.09 -9.20 -7.35
N ARG A 138 -2.58 -9.36 -6.12
CA ARG A 138 -3.56 -8.45 -5.50
C ARG A 138 -2.97 -7.69 -4.33
N ALA A 139 -3.46 -6.49 -4.07
CA ALA A 139 -3.08 -5.74 -2.88
C ALA A 139 -4.27 -5.02 -2.24
N MET A 140 -4.34 -4.99 -0.90
CA MET A 140 -5.39 -4.30 -0.15
C MET A 140 -4.78 -3.42 0.95
N ILE A 141 -5.35 -2.25 1.15
CA ILE A 141 -5.08 -1.40 2.32
C ILE A 141 -6.14 -1.70 3.38
N ALA A 142 -5.71 -2.01 4.61
CA ALA A 142 -6.58 -2.22 5.77
C ALA A 142 -6.22 -1.21 6.85
N ILE A 143 -7.05 -0.20 7.05
CA ILE A 143 -6.73 0.93 7.93
C ILE A 143 -7.77 1.16 9.01
N THR A 144 -7.33 1.77 10.11
CA THR A 144 -8.21 2.30 11.16
C THR A 144 -8.10 3.82 11.18
N VAL A 145 -9.22 4.51 11.35
CA VAL A 145 -9.28 5.97 11.47
C VAL A 145 -10.10 6.39 12.70
N SER A 146 -9.78 7.56 13.26
CA SER A 146 -10.53 8.11 14.40
C SER A 146 -11.81 8.84 13.98
N ALA A 147 -11.85 9.37 12.77
CA ALA A 147 -13.00 10.10 12.26
C ALA A 147 -14.12 9.14 11.80
N PRO A 148 -15.39 9.56 11.88
CA PRO A 148 -16.49 8.76 11.39
C PRO A 148 -16.49 8.74 9.85
N ALA A 149 -17.26 7.84 9.24
CA ALA A 149 -17.22 7.61 7.79
C ALA A 149 -17.65 8.84 6.97
N GLU A 150 -18.66 9.57 7.45
CA GLU A 150 -19.18 10.78 6.81
C GLU A 150 -18.13 11.90 6.67
N ALA A 151 -17.12 11.92 7.56
CA ALA A 151 -16.05 12.91 7.48
C ALA A 151 -15.20 12.74 6.21
N PHE A 152 -15.19 11.55 5.62
CA PHE A 152 -14.41 11.19 4.44
C PHE A 152 -15.24 10.96 3.16
N LEU A 153 -16.50 11.39 3.17
CA LEU A 153 -17.27 11.51 1.93
C LEU A 153 -16.63 12.56 1.00
N PRO A 154 -16.97 12.59 -0.31
CA PRO A 154 -16.36 13.53 -1.25
C PRO A 154 -16.45 15.01 -0.85
N ASP A 155 -17.49 15.39 -0.11
CA ASP A 155 -17.75 16.70 0.48
C ASP A 155 -17.56 16.74 2.01
N GLY A 156 -17.04 15.66 2.59
CA GLY A 156 -16.76 15.54 4.00
C GLY A 156 -15.62 16.45 4.45
N LYS A 157 -15.61 16.81 5.73
CA LYS A 157 -14.63 17.75 6.33
C LYS A 157 -13.16 17.33 6.12
N ASN A 158 -12.89 16.03 6.09
CA ASN A 158 -11.55 15.48 5.90
C ASN A 158 -11.22 15.25 4.41
N GLY A 159 -12.18 15.45 3.52
CA GLY A 159 -12.09 15.15 2.10
C GLY A 159 -12.26 13.66 1.78
N ASP A 160 -12.45 13.39 0.51
CA ASP A 160 -12.66 12.06 -0.06
C ASP A 160 -11.57 11.04 0.34
N MET A 161 -11.95 9.95 1.02
CA MET A 161 -11.04 8.84 1.38
C MET A 161 -10.28 8.31 0.16
N GLU A 162 -10.93 8.20 -1.00
CA GLU A 162 -10.28 7.65 -2.18
C GLU A 162 -9.17 8.56 -2.69
N ARG A 163 -9.31 9.88 -2.53
CA ARG A 163 -8.25 10.85 -2.84
C ARG A 163 -7.12 10.79 -1.80
N VAL A 164 -7.46 10.62 -0.52
CA VAL A 164 -6.47 10.47 0.55
C VAL A 164 -5.59 9.24 0.30
N LEU A 165 -6.18 8.13 -0.15
CA LEU A 165 -5.45 6.89 -0.41
C LEU A 165 -4.85 6.79 -1.82
N TRP A 166 -5.18 7.71 -2.73
CA TRP A 166 -4.68 7.71 -4.11
C TRP A 166 -3.15 7.58 -4.23
N PRO A 167 -2.32 8.29 -3.43
CA PRO A 167 -0.87 8.15 -3.52
C PRO A 167 -0.38 6.71 -3.27
N VAL A 168 -1.08 5.93 -2.45
CA VAL A 168 -0.72 4.54 -2.16
C VAL A 168 -1.36 3.59 -3.17
N HIS A 169 -2.67 3.73 -3.41
CA HIS A 169 -3.40 2.90 -4.37
C HIS A 169 -2.78 2.99 -5.77
N ALA A 170 -2.63 4.19 -6.32
CA ALA A 170 -2.09 4.37 -7.67
C ALA A 170 -0.56 4.46 -7.66
N GLY A 171 0.00 5.32 -6.79
CA GLY A 171 1.42 5.69 -6.85
C GLY A 171 2.38 4.61 -6.35
N VAL A 172 1.92 3.68 -5.51
CA VAL A 172 2.74 2.58 -4.99
C VAL A 172 2.26 1.25 -5.57
N LEU A 173 1.02 0.85 -5.27
CA LEU A 173 0.51 -0.48 -5.60
C LEU A 173 0.23 -0.62 -7.11
N GLY A 174 -0.54 0.30 -7.67
CA GLY A 174 -0.88 0.34 -9.10
C GLY A 174 0.35 0.53 -9.97
N LEU A 175 1.28 1.41 -9.58
CA LEU A 175 2.55 1.61 -10.29
C LEU A 175 3.37 0.31 -10.40
N CYS A 176 3.37 -0.52 -9.35
CA CYS A 176 4.11 -1.78 -9.34
C CYS A 176 3.30 -2.95 -9.95
N GLY A 177 2.06 -2.70 -10.42
CA GLY A 177 1.26 -3.64 -11.21
C GLY A 177 0.26 -4.49 -10.44
N TYR A 178 0.04 -4.23 -9.16
CA TYR A 178 -0.98 -4.93 -8.39
C TYR A 178 -2.39 -4.66 -8.94
N SER A 179 -3.24 -5.68 -8.89
CA SER A 179 -4.69 -5.49 -8.87
C SER A 179 -5.09 -4.96 -7.49
N VAL A 180 -5.26 -3.65 -7.38
CA VAL A 180 -5.51 -2.98 -6.10
C VAL A 180 -6.98 -3.15 -5.71
N LEU A 181 -7.24 -3.80 -4.58
CA LEU A 181 -8.58 -4.02 -4.05
C LEU A 181 -9.07 -2.75 -3.32
N PRO A 182 -10.40 -2.54 -3.23
CA PRO A 182 -10.97 -1.50 -2.37
C PRO A 182 -10.41 -1.61 -0.95
N PRO A 183 -10.16 -0.50 -0.24
CA PRO A 183 -9.62 -0.56 1.11
C PRO A 183 -10.65 -1.15 2.08
N PHE A 184 -10.18 -1.70 3.19
CA PHE A 184 -10.98 -1.81 4.41
C PHE A 184 -10.64 -0.61 5.30
N VAL A 185 -11.66 0.12 5.74
CA VAL A 185 -11.49 1.28 6.63
C VAL A 185 -12.38 1.09 7.84
N ALA A 186 -11.78 0.91 9.00
CA ALA A 186 -12.48 0.89 10.27
C ALA A 186 -12.58 2.33 10.81
N HIS A 187 -13.80 2.86 10.94
CA HIS A 187 -14.09 4.24 11.29
C HIS A 187 -14.45 4.42 12.75
N GLY A 188 -14.16 5.61 13.27
CA GLY A 188 -14.57 6.03 14.61
C GLY A 188 -13.96 5.22 15.76
N ILE A 189 -12.85 4.50 15.54
CA ILE A 189 -12.36 3.46 16.48
C ILE A 189 -12.20 3.96 17.93
N PRO A 190 -11.64 5.14 18.22
CA PRO A 190 -11.54 5.59 19.61
C PRO A 190 -12.88 5.92 20.28
N PHE A 191 -13.99 5.98 19.54
CA PHE A 191 -15.26 6.57 20.00
C PHE A 191 -16.50 5.69 19.76
N CYS A 192 -16.41 4.63 18.95
CA CYS A 192 -17.59 3.89 18.49
C CYS A 192 -18.11 2.81 19.46
N GLY A 193 -17.32 2.42 20.47
CA GLY A 193 -17.69 1.40 21.45
C GLY A 193 -17.51 -0.04 20.94
N GLU A 194 -17.59 -1.00 21.86
CA GLU A 194 -17.24 -2.41 21.60
C GLU A 194 -18.14 -3.09 20.57
N GLU A 195 -19.45 -2.83 20.60
CA GLU A 195 -20.40 -3.42 19.65
C GLU A 195 -20.09 -3.00 18.21
N ALA A 196 -19.84 -1.70 17.99
CA ALA A 196 -19.48 -1.19 16.67
C ALA A 196 -18.10 -1.68 16.22
N MET A 197 -17.14 -1.80 17.15
CA MET A 197 -15.84 -2.43 16.86
C MET A 197 -15.99 -3.90 16.44
N ALA A 198 -16.88 -4.66 17.09
CA ALA A 198 -17.14 -6.06 16.74
C ALA A 198 -17.80 -6.18 15.37
N ALA A 199 -18.79 -5.34 15.05
CA ALA A 199 -19.43 -5.33 13.73
C ALA A 199 -18.44 -5.00 12.59
N GLN A 200 -17.55 -4.03 12.81
CA GLN A 200 -16.48 -3.71 11.86
C GLN A 200 -15.46 -4.84 11.72
N LEU A 201 -15.19 -5.60 12.80
CA LEU A 201 -14.32 -6.77 12.77
C LEU A 201 -14.91 -7.88 11.89
N GLU A 202 -16.21 -8.14 12.01
CA GLU A 202 -16.88 -9.13 11.15
C GLU A 202 -16.89 -8.68 9.68
N THR A 203 -17.11 -7.39 9.43
CA THR A 203 -16.95 -6.83 8.08
C THR A 203 -15.54 -7.05 7.54
N TYR A 204 -14.51 -6.89 8.38
CA TYR A 204 -13.13 -7.17 7.99
C TYR A 204 -12.91 -8.64 7.64
N ARG A 205 -13.47 -9.58 8.43
CA ARG A 205 -13.40 -11.02 8.12
C ARG A 205 -14.03 -11.33 6.76
N ASP A 206 -15.17 -10.71 6.44
CA ASP A 206 -15.79 -10.89 5.12
C ASP A 206 -14.90 -10.37 3.99
N ARG A 207 -14.22 -9.23 4.18
CA ARG A 207 -13.24 -8.71 3.21
C ARG A 207 -12.06 -9.67 3.00
N LEU A 208 -11.62 -10.36 4.04
CA LEU A 208 -10.55 -11.37 3.95
C LEU A 208 -11.01 -12.61 3.19
N ARG A 209 -12.24 -13.08 3.43
CA ARG A 209 -12.83 -14.22 2.70
C ARG A 209 -13.02 -13.94 1.21
N SER A 210 -13.26 -12.68 0.85
CA SER A 210 -13.50 -12.29 -0.54
C SER A 210 -12.27 -11.81 -1.31
N LEU A 211 -11.05 -11.93 -0.76
CA LEU A 211 -9.83 -11.37 -1.38
C LEU A 211 -9.61 -11.77 -2.84
N GLU A 212 -9.97 -13.01 -3.22
CA GLU A 212 -9.81 -13.53 -4.58
C GLU A 212 -10.94 -13.14 -5.53
N SER A 213 -12.15 -12.90 -5.02
CA SER A 213 -13.32 -12.62 -5.85
C SER A 213 -13.69 -11.13 -5.92
N THR A 214 -13.19 -10.31 -4.99
CA THR A 214 -13.42 -8.86 -4.99
C THR A 214 -12.88 -8.23 -6.26
N GLU A 215 -13.72 -7.42 -6.91
CA GLU A 215 -13.35 -6.61 -8.08
C GLU A 215 -12.33 -5.54 -7.67
N PRO A 216 -11.20 -5.41 -8.38
CA PRO A 216 -10.22 -4.36 -8.12
C PRO A 216 -10.74 -2.95 -8.43
N LEU A 217 -10.08 -1.96 -7.85
CA LEU A 217 -10.25 -0.55 -8.21
C LEU A 217 -9.88 -0.30 -9.67
N PHE A 218 -10.65 0.57 -10.31
CA PHE A 218 -10.36 1.01 -11.68
C PHE A 218 -9.30 2.10 -11.71
N PHE A 219 -8.37 2.01 -12.67
CA PHE A 219 -7.40 3.06 -12.98
C PHE A 219 -7.36 3.32 -14.48
N HIS A 220 -7.38 4.60 -14.90
CA HIS A 220 -7.15 4.94 -16.31
C HIS A 220 -5.69 4.69 -16.68
N MET A 221 -5.48 3.80 -17.64
CA MET A 221 -4.16 3.30 -18.07
C MET A 221 -4.20 2.85 -19.53
N GLY A 222 -3.05 2.89 -20.22
CA GLY A 222 -2.95 2.42 -21.61
C GLY A 222 -3.75 3.31 -22.56
N ASP A 223 -4.70 2.72 -23.29
CA ASP A 223 -5.47 3.38 -24.37
C ASP A 223 -6.32 4.58 -23.92
N ASP A 224 -6.49 4.78 -22.61
CA ASP A 224 -7.12 5.95 -22.02
C ASP A 224 -6.23 7.21 -22.06
N LEU A 225 -4.92 7.03 -22.27
CA LEU A 225 -3.89 8.06 -22.20
C LEU A 225 -3.29 8.36 -23.58
N ASP A 226 -3.01 9.63 -23.85
CA ASP A 226 -2.17 10.12 -24.94
C ASP A 226 -0.90 10.71 -24.33
N GLU A 227 0.25 10.14 -24.68
CA GLU A 227 1.56 10.35 -24.05
C GLU A 227 1.53 10.22 -22.51
N HIS A 228 1.23 11.33 -21.82
CA HIS A 228 1.23 11.46 -20.36
C HIS A 228 -0.08 12.00 -19.80
N ARG A 229 -1.14 12.13 -20.61
CA ARG A 229 -2.41 12.76 -20.22
C ARG A 229 -3.61 11.91 -20.64
N LEU A 230 -4.72 12.01 -19.92
CA LEU A 230 -5.99 11.44 -20.38
C LEU A 230 -6.37 12.03 -21.73
N ARG A 231 -6.68 11.17 -22.71
CA ARG A 231 -7.20 11.59 -24.01
C ARG A 231 -8.46 12.41 -23.85
N SER A 232 -8.62 13.47 -24.63
CA SER A 232 -9.74 14.43 -24.53
C SER A 232 -11.14 13.82 -24.61
N ASP A 233 -11.30 12.65 -25.22
CA ASP A 233 -12.58 11.93 -25.33
C ASP A 233 -12.86 10.94 -24.19
N VAL A 234 -11.89 10.72 -23.28
CA VAL A 234 -12.04 9.84 -22.12
C VAL A 234 -12.56 10.63 -20.91
N GLU A 235 -13.69 10.23 -20.35
CA GLU A 235 -14.21 10.80 -19.11
C GLU A 235 -13.31 10.41 -17.92
N PRO A 236 -12.85 11.37 -17.09
CA PRO A 236 -12.10 11.09 -15.88
C PRO A 236 -12.99 10.46 -14.80
N ARG A 237 -12.65 9.24 -14.38
CA ARG A 237 -13.43 8.44 -13.41
C ARG A 237 -12.64 8.02 -12.17
N THR A 238 -11.39 8.45 -12.04
CA THR A 238 -10.54 8.11 -10.89
C THR A 238 -10.37 9.31 -9.95
N PRO A 239 -10.05 9.09 -8.67
CA PRO A 239 -9.84 10.17 -7.71
C PRO A 239 -8.71 11.14 -8.10
N GLY A 240 -7.65 10.64 -8.74
CA GLY A 240 -6.45 11.42 -9.05
C GLY A 240 -6.39 12.03 -10.45
N GLN A 241 -7.23 11.58 -11.39
CA GLN A 241 -7.27 12.12 -12.75
C GLN A 241 -8.62 12.81 -12.95
N HIS A 242 -8.62 14.15 -13.06
CA HIS A 242 -9.85 14.94 -13.13
C HIS A 242 -9.73 16.09 -14.13
N ARG A 243 -10.88 16.54 -14.67
CA ARG A 243 -11.01 17.70 -15.54
C ARG A 243 -11.88 18.74 -14.83
N GLY A 244 -11.26 19.56 -14.00
CA GLY A 244 -11.99 20.58 -13.26
C GLY A 244 -11.04 21.70 -12.82
N PRO A 245 -11.57 22.90 -12.54
CA PRO A 245 -10.76 23.98 -12.03
C PRO A 245 -10.05 23.50 -10.76
N ARG A 246 -8.71 23.51 -10.79
CA ARG A 246 -7.93 23.48 -9.56
C ARG A 246 -7.96 24.91 -9.05
N TYR A 247 -8.78 25.21 -8.05
CA TYR A 247 -8.86 26.55 -7.47
C TYR A 247 -7.51 27.08 -6.96
N HIS A 248 -6.53 26.19 -6.73
CA HIS A 248 -5.14 26.52 -6.36
C HIS A 248 -4.19 26.72 -7.55
N MET A 249 -4.66 26.55 -8.79
CA MET A 249 -3.94 26.80 -10.04
C MET A 249 -4.60 27.97 -10.79
N ALA A 250 -5.03 29.01 -10.07
CA ALA A 250 -5.29 30.28 -10.72
C ALA A 250 -3.99 30.75 -11.37
N GLU A 251 -4.02 31.05 -12.67
CA GLU A 251 -2.84 31.55 -13.37
C GLU A 251 -2.28 32.76 -12.63
N PRO A 252 -0.94 32.92 -12.53
CA PRO A 252 -0.38 34.18 -12.06
C PRO A 252 -0.86 35.27 -13.02
N HIS A 253 -1.68 36.19 -12.52
CA HIS A 253 -2.06 37.43 -13.20
C HIS A 253 -0.82 38.26 -13.57
#